data_AF-A0A0E2B7Z5-F1
#
_entry.id   AF-A0A0E2B7Z5-F1
#
_cell.length_a   1.000
_cell.length_b   1.000
_cell.length_c   1.000
_cell.angle_alpha   90.00
_cell.angle_beta   90.00
_cell.angle_gamma   90.00
#
_symmetry.space_group_name_H-M   'P 1'
#
loop_
_entity.id
_entity.type
_entity.pdbx_description
1 polymer ?
#
loop_
_entity_poly.entity_id
_entity_poly.type
_entity_poly.pdbx_seq_one_letter_code
_entity_poly.pdbx_strand_id
1 'polypeptide(L)'
;MLSYMFFKRSYLFYFVFLILVFYGIWTYTDRSTWEQTPDSKLKRIESLGKNLKKGNLLGIQPWMNPIDYSNEINFSKKIQSYLEEANKKGYINPKTIVVFPEYLGTWLVIAGEKTSVIRSDKLEDSMQTLILSNPIGFILNFFKAQGKDKIRDALFRMKAEKMLSIYSNTFSNMAKNGGSRL
;
A
#
# COMPACT_ATOMS: atom_id res chain seq x y z
N MET A 1 -34.91 32.62 -31.31
CA MET A 1 -33.54 32.72 -30.73
C MET A 1 -33.47 32.15 -29.30
N LEU A 2 -34.39 32.49 -28.40
CA LEU A 2 -34.43 31.95 -27.02
C LEU A 2 -34.50 30.40 -26.96
N SER A 3 -35.38 29.76 -27.74
CA SER A 3 -35.55 28.30 -27.71
C SER A 3 -34.28 27.51 -28.13
N TYR A 4 -33.52 28.04 -29.09
CA TYR A 4 -32.26 27.45 -29.55
C TYR A 4 -31.13 27.53 -28.50
N MET A 5 -31.10 28.61 -27.71
CA MET A 5 -30.18 28.76 -26.58
C MET A 5 -30.51 27.81 -25.42
N PHE A 6 -31.80 27.61 -25.10
CA PHE A 6 -32.22 26.64 -24.09
C PHE A 6 -31.87 25.20 -24.51
N PHE A 7 -32.10 24.86 -25.79
CA PHE A 7 -31.79 23.53 -26.32
C PHE A 7 -30.29 23.22 -26.33
N LYS A 8 -29.44 24.18 -26.74
CA LYS A 8 -27.96 24.05 -26.62
C LYS A 8 -27.49 23.92 -25.17
N ARG A 9 -28.14 24.62 -24.23
CA ARG A 9 -27.79 24.58 -22.80
C ARG A 9 -28.13 23.21 -22.18
N SER A 10 -29.22 22.58 -22.63
CA SER A 10 -29.56 21.20 -22.24
C SER A 10 -28.56 20.18 -22.78
N TYR A 11 -28.12 20.28 -24.04
CA TYR A 11 -27.08 19.38 -24.57
C TYR A 11 -25.75 19.50 -23.82
N LEU A 12 -25.35 20.72 -23.45
CA LEU A 12 -24.15 20.92 -22.64
C LEU A 12 -24.28 20.22 -21.28
N PHE A 13 -25.45 20.33 -20.63
CA PHE A 13 -25.71 19.63 -19.37
C PHE A 13 -25.62 18.10 -19.52
N TYR A 14 -26.28 17.51 -20.52
CA TYR A 14 -26.21 16.08 -20.77
C TYR A 14 -24.78 15.61 -21.10
N PHE A 15 -24.02 16.42 -21.84
CA PHE A 15 -22.63 16.12 -22.17
C PHE A 15 -21.74 16.13 -20.92
N VAL A 16 -21.87 17.14 -20.06
CA VAL A 16 -21.14 17.19 -18.78
C VAL A 16 -21.55 16.04 -17.86
N PHE A 17 -22.85 15.74 -17.79
CA PHE A 17 -23.36 14.60 -17.02
C PHE A 17 -22.76 13.27 -17.52
N LEU A 18 -22.70 13.07 -18.83
CA LEU A 18 -22.09 11.89 -19.44
C LEU A 18 -20.61 11.77 -19.06
N ILE A 19 -19.85 12.87 -19.13
CA ILE A 19 -18.44 12.90 -18.70
C ILE A 19 -18.30 12.50 -17.23
N LEU A 20 -19.17 13.03 -16.35
CA LEU A 20 -19.13 12.70 -14.92
C LEU A 20 -19.45 11.22 -14.66
N VAL A 21 -20.39 10.63 -15.41
CA VAL A 21 -20.68 9.20 -15.33
C VAL A 21 -19.48 8.37 -15.76
N PHE A 22 -18.87 8.67 -16.91
CA PHE A 22 -17.68 7.95 -17.37
C PHE A 22 -16.50 8.11 -16.40
N TYR A 23 -16.30 9.29 -15.86
CA TYR A 23 -15.29 9.54 -14.84
C TYR A 23 -15.56 8.72 -13.58
N GLY A 24 -16.81 8.71 -13.09
CA GLY A 24 -17.23 7.88 -11.97
C GLY A 24 -16.89 6.41 -12.21
N ILE A 25 -17.29 5.85 -13.35
CA ILE A 25 -16.95 4.47 -13.73
C ILE A 25 -15.43 4.24 -13.72
N TRP A 26 -14.64 5.16 -14.28
CA TRP A 26 -13.18 5.06 -14.28
C TRP A 26 -12.60 5.07 -12.86
N THR A 27 -13.12 5.87 -11.92
CA THR A 27 -12.61 5.90 -10.54
C THR A 27 -12.81 4.59 -9.76
N TYR A 28 -13.86 3.83 -10.09
CA TYR A 28 -14.19 2.56 -9.42
C TYR A 28 -13.58 1.33 -10.10
N THR A 29 -13.37 1.37 -11.41
CA THR A 29 -12.83 0.24 -12.18
C THR A 29 -11.31 0.10 -12.05
N ASP A 30 -10.79 -1.08 -12.41
CA ASP A 30 -9.35 -1.36 -12.50
C ASP A 30 -8.56 -1.06 -11.22
N ARG A 31 -9.15 -1.33 -10.04
CA ARG A 31 -8.44 -1.32 -8.76
C ARG A 31 -7.79 -2.68 -8.52
N SER A 32 -6.53 -2.69 -8.12
CA SER A 32 -5.77 -3.94 -8.00
C SER A 32 -6.32 -4.81 -6.88
N THR A 33 -6.77 -6.00 -7.25
CA THR A 33 -7.17 -7.09 -6.36
C THR A 33 -6.32 -8.33 -6.56
N TRP A 34 -5.30 -8.26 -7.43
CA TRP A 34 -4.53 -9.43 -7.82
C TRP A 34 -3.66 -9.90 -6.68
N GLU A 35 -3.76 -11.20 -6.39
CA GLU A 35 -2.83 -11.86 -5.51
C GLU A 35 -1.57 -12.24 -6.26
N GLN A 36 -0.41 -12.10 -5.60
CA GLN A 36 0.87 -12.53 -6.15
C GLN A 36 1.47 -13.64 -5.28
N THR A 37 2.21 -14.54 -5.91
CA THR A 37 3.15 -15.43 -5.24
C THR A 37 4.41 -14.63 -4.85
N PRO A 38 4.75 -14.54 -3.55
CA PRO A 38 5.91 -13.78 -3.13
C PRO A 38 7.21 -14.47 -3.57
N ASP A 39 8.11 -13.73 -4.22
CA ASP A 39 9.51 -14.14 -4.34
C ASP A 39 10.28 -13.63 -3.11
N SER A 40 10.68 -14.52 -2.23
CA SER A 40 11.66 -14.23 -1.17
C SER A 40 12.91 -15.06 -1.41
N LYS A 41 14.00 -14.33 -1.65
CA LYS A 41 15.35 -14.87 -1.65
C LYS A 41 16.17 -14.03 -0.70
N LEU A 42 16.66 -14.62 0.39
CA LEU A 42 17.67 -13.99 1.23
C LEU A 42 18.98 -13.94 0.44
N LYS A 43 19.25 -12.80 -0.18
CA LYS A 43 20.44 -12.57 -0.99
C LYS A 43 21.69 -12.30 -0.16
N ARG A 44 21.52 -11.75 1.05
CA ARG A 44 22.62 -11.34 1.92
C ARG A 44 22.28 -11.69 3.36
N ILE A 45 23.20 -12.40 4.00
CA ILE A 45 23.11 -12.80 5.41
C ILE A 45 24.39 -12.31 6.08
N GLU A 46 24.24 -11.51 7.12
CA GLU A 46 25.34 -11.10 7.98
C GLU A 46 25.05 -11.58 9.39
N SER A 47 26.09 -12.10 10.06
CA SER A 47 26.02 -12.50 11.46
C SER A 47 27.11 -11.78 12.22
N LEU A 48 26.71 -11.05 13.26
CA LEU A 48 27.60 -10.31 14.15
C LEU A 48 27.43 -10.84 15.57
N GLY A 49 28.56 -11.04 16.26
CA GLY A 49 28.59 -11.54 17.63
C GLY A 49 28.73 -13.06 17.74
N LYS A 50 28.52 -13.57 18.96
CA LYS A 50 28.61 -15.00 19.28
C LYS A 50 27.25 -15.53 19.74
N ASN A 51 26.87 -16.69 19.25
CA ASN A 51 25.64 -17.35 19.68
C ASN A 51 25.82 -17.92 21.11
N LEU A 52 25.24 -17.26 22.11
CA LEU A 52 25.24 -17.70 23.50
C LEU A 52 23.98 -18.51 23.88
N LYS A 53 23.14 -18.88 22.90
CA LYS A 53 21.84 -19.57 23.11
C LYS A 53 20.87 -18.83 24.05
N LYS A 54 21.01 -17.51 24.16
CA LYS A 54 20.14 -16.64 24.98
C LYS A 54 19.16 -15.78 24.16
N GLY A 55 19.03 -16.06 22.86
CA GLY A 55 18.26 -15.26 21.91
C GLY A 55 19.14 -14.49 20.94
N ASN A 56 18.52 -13.86 19.95
CA ASN A 56 19.19 -13.07 18.93
C ASN A 56 18.28 -11.95 18.41
N LEU A 57 18.91 -10.92 17.87
CA LEU A 57 18.24 -9.88 17.10
C LEU A 57 18.36 -10.24 15.62
N LEU A 58 17.23 -10.31 14.93
CA LEU A 58 17.17 -10.62 13.50
C LEU A 58 16.64 -9.40 12.74
N GLY A 59 17.53 -8.69 12.06
CA GLY A 59 17.14 -7.67 11.09
C GLY A 59 16.74 -8.33 9.78
N ILE A 60 15.53 -8.04 9.28
CA ILE A 60 15.08 -8.47 7.95
C ILE A 60 14.83 -7.23 7.12
N GLN A 61 15.48 -7.13 5.96
CA GLN A 61 15.19 -6.09 4.97
C GLN A 61 14.57 -6.73 3.72
N PRO A 62 13.23 -6.74 3.62
CA PRO A 62 12.53 -7.28 2.45
C PRO A 62 12.84 -6.46 1.20
N TRP A 63 12.99 -7.15 0.06
CA TRP A 63 12.92 -6.50 -1.24
C TRP A 63 11.46 -6.43 -1.68
N MET A 64 10.91 -5.22 -1.75
CA MET A 64 9.49 -4.97 -1.99
C MET A 64 9.28 -4.34 -3.36
N ASN A 65 8.33 -4.88 -4.13
CA ASN A 65 7.82 -4.29 -5.36
C ASN A 65 6.51 -3.55 -5.09
N PRO A 66 6.07 -2.62 -5.96
CA PRO A 66 4.80 -1.92 -5.79
C PRO A 66 3.59 -2.84 -5.62
N ILE A 67 3.57 -3.97 -6.33
CA ILE A 67 2.49 -4.97 -6.23
C ILE A 67 2.45 -5.66 -4.85
N ASP A 68 3.57 -5.74 -4.13
CA ASP A 68 3.61 -6.26 -2.76
C ASP A 68 2.84 -5.32 -1.79
N TYR A 69 2.66 -4.05 -2.14
CA TYR A 69 1.91 -3.06 -1.37
C TYR A 69 0.46 -2.87 -1.84
N SER A 70 0.03 -3.58 -2.90
CA SER A 70 -1.26 -3.30 -3.52
C SER A 70 -2.45 -3.68 -2.64
N ASN A 71 -2.29 -4.65 -1.74
CA ASN A 71 -3.33 -5.10 -0.82
C ASN A 71 -2.72 -5.83 0.39
N GLU A 72 -3.54 -6.10 1.40
CA GLU A 72 -3.13 -6.78 2.64
C GLU A 72 -2.54 -8.16 2.38
N ILE A 73 -3.15 -8.92 1.47
CA ILE A 73 -2.77 -10.31 1.19
C ILE A 73 -1.35 -10.36 0.63
N ASN A 74 -1.05 -9.53 -0.37
CA ASN A 74 0.29 -9.47 -0.98
C ASN A 74 1.34 -9.02 0.03
N PHE A 75 1.05 -7.96 0.79
CA PHE A 75 1.98 -7.44 1.79
C PHE A 75 2.28 -8.51 2.85
N SER A 76 1.24 -9.14 3.40
CA SER A 76 1.36 -10.19 4.40
C SER A 76 2.12 -11.41 3.87
N LYS A 77 1.77 -11.91 2.69
CA LYS A 77 2.46 -13.04 2.03
C LYS A 77 3.94 -12.75 1.83
N LYS A 78 4.29 -11.54 1.39
CA LYS A 78 5.68 -11.13 1.16
C LYS A 78 6.50 -11.10 2.44
N ILE A 79 5.97 -10.51 3.50
CA ILE A 79 6.66 -10.46 4.79
C ILE A 79 6.78 -11.86 5.41
N GLN A 80 5.70 -12.65 5.32
CA GLN A 80 5.68 -14.02 5.84
C GLN A 80 6.73 -14.89 5.16
N SER A 81 6.91 -14.75 3.83
CA SER A 81 7.85 -15.59 3.11
C SER A 81 9.31 -15.34 3.53
N TYR A 82 9.67 -14.12 3.91
CA TYR A 82 10.99 -13.83 4.52
C TYR A 82 11.16 -14.45 5.90
N LEU A 83 10.12 -14.40 6.75
CA LEU A 83 10.16 -15.03 8.07
C LEU A 83 10.27 -16.56 7.94
N GLU A 84 9.53 -17.16 7.02
CA GLU A 84 9.60 -18.60 6.74
C GLU A 84 10.98 -19.01 6.22
N GLU A 85 11.59 -18.23 5.33
CA GLU A 85 12.95 -18.50 4.84
C GLU A 85 13.98 -18.38 5.96
N ALA A 86 13.86 -17.37 6.82
CA ALA A 86 14.73 -17.19 7.98
C ALA A 86 14.56 -18.34 8.99
N ASN A 87 13.34 -18.80 9.23
CA ASN A 87 13.05 -19.95 10.09
C ASN A 87 13.64 -21.24 9.52
N LYS A 88 13.46 -21.50 8.21
CA LYS A 88 14.04 -22.66 7.52
C LYS A 88 15.57 -22.72 7.62
N LYS A 89 16.23 -21.55 7.70
CA LYS A 89 17.68 -21.43 7.88
C LYS A 89 18.13 -21.44 9.35
N GLY A 90 17.21 -21.58 10.29
CA GLY A 90 17.50 -21.64 11.73
C GLY A 90 17.84 -20.29 12.37
N TYR A 91 17.49 -19.16 11.73
CA TYR A 91 17.75 -17.82 12.28
C TYR A 91 16.70 -17.37 13.30
N ILE A 92 15.58 -18.09 13.40
CA ILE A 92 14.48 -17.81 14.32
C ILE A 92 14.43 -18.92 15.37
N ASN A 93 14.28 -18.50 16.63
CA ASN A 93 14.02 -19.32 17.81
C ASN A 93 13.06 -18.57 18.75
N PRO A 94 12.55 -19.20 19.83
CA PRO A 94 11.60 -18.57 20.75
C PRO A 94 12.06 -17.26 21.42
N LYS A 95 13.38 -16.97 21.41
CA LYS A 95 13.98 -15.76 22.01
C LYS A 95 14.49 -14.79 20.93
N THR A 96 14.04 -14.95 19.69
CA THR A 96 14.41 -14.06 18.58
C THR A 96 13.53 -12.82 18.59
N ILE A 97 14.13 -11.64 18.50
CA ILE A 97 13.43 -10.38 18.23
C ILE A 97 13.67 -10.05 16.76
N VAL A 98 12.59 -9.96 15.97
CA VAL A 98 12.68 -9.58 14.56
C VAL A 98 12.45 -8.09 14.40
N VAL A 99 13.31 -7.43 13.63
CA VAL A 99 13.23 -5.99 13.33
C VAL A 99 13.13 -5.80 11.82
N PHE A 100 12.19 -4.95 11.42
CA PHE A 100 11.97 -4.55 10.04
C PHE A 100 12.42 -3.10 9.80
N PRO A 101 12.62 -2.68 8.54
CA PRO A 101 13.02 -1.30 8.22
C PRO A 101 11.93 -0.30 8.59
N GLU A 102 12.33 0.90 9.00
CA GLU A 102 11.44 1.99 9.44
C GLU A 102 10.35 2.32 8.42
N TYR A 103 10.72 2.47 7.14
CA TYR A 103 9.82 2.90 6.07
C TYR A 103 9.05 1.75 5.40
N LEU A 104 9.06 0.55 5.98
CA LEU A 104 8.45 -0.63 5.36
C LEU A 104 6.97 -0.41 5.06
N GLY A 105 6.23 0.24 5.96
CA GLY A 105 4.79 0.48 5.83
C GLY A 105 4.41 1.69 4.98
N THR A 106 5.34 2.58 4.65
CA THR A 106 5.04 3.87 3.98
C THR A 106 4.36 3.66 2.62
N TRP A 107 4.79 2.66 1.87
CA TRP A 107 4.25 2.37 0.54
C TRP A 107 2.86 1.74 0.54
N LEU A 108 2.31 1.34 1.70
CA LEU A 108 0.90 0.94 1.81
C LEU A 108 -0.08 2.06 1.43
N VAL A 109 0.40 3.29 1.24
CA VAL A 109 -0.38 4.42 0.68
C VAL A 109 -1.02 4.08 -0.66
N ILE A 110 -0.50 3.13 -1.44
CA ILE A 110 -1.09 2.68 -2.72
C ILE A 110 -2.07 1.51 -2.58
N ALA A 111 -2.36 1.04 -1.36
CA ALA A 111 -3.18 -0.15 -1.16
C ALA A 111 -4.63 0.03 -1.64
N GLY A 112 -5.08 -0.88 -2.49
CA GLY A 112 -6.38 -0.90 -3.19
C GLY A 112 -6.56 0.25 -4.18
N GLU A 113 -5.47 0.81 -4.67
CA GLU A 113 -5.50 1.78 -5.77
C GLU A 113 -5.50 1.11 -7.14
N LYS A 114 -5.66 1.95 -8.16
CA LYS A 114 -5.72 1.52 -9.55
C LYS A 114 -4.45 0.80 -9.98
N THR A 115 -4.57 -0.15 -10.91
CA THR A 115 -3.43 -0.81 -11.55
C THR A 115 -2.41 0.20 -12.07
N SER A 116 -2.89 1.30 -12.65
CA SER A 116 -2.04 2.40 -13.14
C SER A 116 -1.22 3.09 -12.06
N VAL A 117 -1.69 3.15 -10.82
CA VAL A 117 -0.91 3.66 -9.67
C VAL A 117 0.23 2.70 -9.33
N ILE A 118 -0.04 1.40 -9.36
CA ILE A 118 0.89 0.33 -8.95
C ILE A 118 1.96 0.07 -10.02
N ARG A 119 1.60 0.15 -11.30
CA ARG A 119 2.51 -0.14 -12.43
C ARG A 119 3.26 1.08 -12.96
N SER A 120 3.01 2.27 -12.40
CA SER A 120 3.68 3.47 -12.87
C SER A 120 5.16 3.48 -12.48
N ASP A 121 6.00 3.80 -13.45
CA ASP A 121 7.45 3.96 -13.25
C ASP A 121 7.80 5.31 -12.59
N LYS A 122 6.86 6.26 -12.59
CA LYS A 122 7.05 7.61 -12.04
C LYS A 122 6.14 7.85 -10.85
N LEU A 123 6.76 8.28 -9.75
CA LEU A 123 6.05 8.63 -8.52
C LEU A 123 5.00 9.73 -8.76
N GLU A 124 5.33 10.73 -9.57
CA GLU A 124 4.43 11.84 -9.87
C GLU A 124 3.15 11.36 -10.57
N ASP A 125 3.28 10.49 -11.57
CA ASP A 125 2.13 9.93 -12.32
C ASP A 125 1.27 9.04 -11.41
N SER A 126 1.90 8.26 -10.51
CA SER A 126 1.19 7.50 -9.47
C SER A 126 0.40 8.42 -8.55
N MET A 127 1.01 9.51 -8.06
CA MET A 127 0.37 10.47 -7.16
C MET A 127 -0.80 11.18 -7.83
N GLN A 128 -0.63 11.65 -9.06
CA GLN A 128 -1.69 12.29 -9.84
C GLN A 128 -2.86 11.34 -10.04
N THR A 129 -2.59 10.10 -10.45
CA THR A 129 -3.63 9.08 -10.63
C THR A 129 -4.33 8.78 -9.32
N LEU A 130 -3.60 8.69 -8.20
CA LEU A 130 -4.15 8.43 -6.87
C LEU A 130 -5.07 9.57 -6.39
N ILE A 131 -4.74 10.82 -6.72
CA ILE A 131 -5.60 11.99 -6.45
C ILE A 131 -6.86 11.92 -7.32
N LEU A 132 -6.71 11.70 -8.63
CA LEU A 132 -7.81 11.65 -9.58
C LEU A 132 -8.74 10.45 -9.34
N SER A 133 -8.23 9.33 -8.83
CA SER A 133 -9.06 8.16 -8.49
C SER A 133 -9.78 8.31 -7.14
N ASN A 134 -9.40 9.28 -6.31
CA ASN A 134 -9.99 9.51 -4.98
C ASN A 134 -10.29 11.01 -4.73
N PRO A 135 -11.03 11.70 -5.62
CA PRO A 135 -11.14 13.16 -5.58
C PRO A 135 -11.80 13.68 -4.30
N ILE A 136 -12.88 13.04 -3.85
CA ILE A 136 -13.62 13.43 -2.63
C ILE A 136 -12.72 13.24 -1.40
N GLY A 137 -12.13 12.06 -1.25
CA GLY A 137 -11.25 11.73 -0.12
C GLY A 137 -10.04 12.66 -0.06
N PHE A 138 -9.45 12.97 -1.22
CA PHE A 138 -8.30 13.87 -1.30
C PHE A 138 -8.69 15.30 -0.90
N ILE A 139 -9.75 15.87 -1.48
CA ILE A 139 -10.19 17.24 -1.18
C ILE A 139 -10.47 17.41 0.32
N LEU A 140 -11.19 16.48 0.94
CA LEU A 140 -11.51 16.51 2.37
C LEU A 140 -10.25 16.50 3.25
N ASN A 141 -9.24 15.72 2.87
CA ASN A 141 -7.98 15.63 3.62
C ASN A 141 -7.02 16.76 3.30
N PHE A 142 -7.09 17.35 2.11
CA PHE A 142 -6.30 18.51 1.71
C PHE A 142 -6.63 19.74 2.54
N PHE A 143 -7.91 19.98 2.84
CA PHE A 143 -8.31 21.06 3.76
C PHE A 143 -7.85 20.82 5.20
N LYS A 144 -7.57 19.57 5.58
CA LYS A 144 -7.04 19.19 6.90
C LYS A 144 -5.51 19.12 6.94
N ALA A 145 -4.84 19.25 5.80
CA ALA A 145 -3.39 19.10 5.70
C ALA A 145 -2.67 20.28 6.37
N GLN A 146 -1.67 19.95 7.19
CA GLN A 146 -0.87 20.87 7.99
C GLN A 146 0.64 20.76 7.68
N GLY A 147 1.05 19.73 6.94
CA GLY A 147 2.44 19.51 6.56
C GLY A 147 2.97 20.55 5.57
N LYS A 148 4.31 20.64 5.49
CA LYS A 148 5.01 21.50 4.51
C LYS A 148 4.61 21.15 3.07
N ASP A 149 4.51 19.85 2.77
CA ASP A 149 3.95 19.34 1.54
C ASP A 149 2.50 18.92 1.78
N LYS A 150 1.56 19.84 1.48
CA LYS A 150 0.13 19.61 1.70
C LYS A 150 -0.43 18.48 0.85
N ILE A 151 0.11 18.25 -0.35
CA ILE A 151 -0.37 17.19 -1.24
C ILE A 151 -0.03 15.84 -0.63
N ARG A 152 1.24 15.62 -0.28
CA ARG A 152 1.66 14.35 0.35
C ARG A 152 0.95 14.13 1.67
N ASP A 153 0.84 15.17 2.51
CA ASP A 153 0.13 15.08 3.79
C ASP A 153 -1.33 14.65 3.60
N ALA A 154 -2.05 15.27 2.65
CA ALA A 154 -3.42 14.90 2.33
C ALA A 154 -3.55 13.44 1.86
N LEU A 155 -2.63 12.97 1.01
CA LEU A 155 -2.62 11.58 0.52
C LEU A 155 -2.41 10.60 1.68
N PHE A 156 -1.42 10.84 2.54
CA PHE A 156 -1.16 9.96 3.68
C PHE A 156 -2.30 9.98 4.70
N ARG A 157 -2.89 11.15 5.01
CA ARG A 157 -4.08 11.23 5.87
C ARG A 157 -5.27 10.46 5.30
N MET A 158 -5.53 10.62 4.01
CA MET A 158 -6.61 9.91 3.33
C MET A 158 -6.44 8.39 3.41
N LYS A 159 -5.21 7.89 3.40
CA LYS A 159 -4.91 6.44 3.38
C LYS A 159 -4.56 5.86 4.75
N ALA A 160 -4.39 6.70 5.78
CA ALA A 160 -3.83 6.34 7.08
C ALA A 160 -4.55 5.16 7.75
N GLU A 161 -5.88 5.17 7.81
CA GLU A 161 -6.65 4.10 8.45
C GLU A 161 -6.42 2.74 7.76
N LYS A 162 -6.40 2.73 6.42
CA LYS A 162 -6.15 1.52 5.65
C LYS A 162 -4.72 1.04 5.82
N MET A 163 -3.75 1.95 5.81
CA MET A 163 -2.34 1.62 6.05
C MET A 163 -2.15 1.00 7.44
N LEU A 164 -2.74 1.62 8.47
CA LEU A 164 -2.68 1.15 9.84
C LEU A 164 -3.32 -0.24 9.99
N SER A 165 -4.48 -0.45 9.38
CA SER A 165 -5.19 -1.73 9.38
C SER A 165 -4.33 -2.84 8.76
N ILE A 166 -3.83 -2.64 7.54
CA ILE A 166 -2.99 -3.61 6.84
C ILE A 166 -1.74 -3.94 7.65
N TYR A 167 -1.04 -2.90 8.12
CA TYR A 167 0.19 -3.07 8.89
C TYR A 167 -0.07 -3.83 10.19
N SER A 168 -1.05 -3.39 10.98
CA SER A 168 -1.37 -3.99 12.29
C SER A 168 -1.87 -5.41 12.15
N ASN A 169 -2.76 -5.69 11.19
CA ASN A 169 -3.28 -7.04 10.93
C ASN A 169 -2.15 -7.99 10.54
N THR A 170 -1.28 -7.55 9.63
CA THR A 170 -0.14 -8.35 9.14
C THR A 170 0.75 -8.79 10.30
N PHE A 171 1.24 -7.84 11.10
CA PHE A 171 2.16 -8.17 12.18
C PHE A 171 1.48 -8.85 13.38
N SER A 172 0.22 -8.52 13.67
CA SER A 172 -0.55 -9.20 14.73
C SER A 172 -0.81 -10.66 14.38
N ASN A 173 -1.18 -10.94 13.13
CA ASN A 173 -1.39 -12.31 12.66
C ASN A 173 -0.08 -13.09 12.65
N MET A 174 1.03 -12.47 12.25
CA MET A 174 2.36 -13.09 12.32
C MET A 174 2.80 -13.38 13.76
N ALA A 175 2.55 -12.47 14.71
CA ALA A 175 2.87 -12.70 16.10
C ALA A 175 2.08 -13.89 16.68
N LYS A 176 0.78 -13.98 16.37
CA LYS A 176 -0.07 -15.11 16.77
C LYS A 176 0.37 -16.43 16.15
N ASN A 177 0.64 -16.43 14.84
CA ASN A 177 1.00 -17.64 14.09
C ASN A 177 2.46 -18.07 14.31
N GLY A 178 3.36 -17.11 14.53
CA GLY A 178 4.76 -17.34 14.82
C GLY A 178 4.96 -17.85 16.25
N GLY A 179 4.23 -17.30 17.23
CA GLY A 179 4.26 -17.81 18.61
C GLY A 179 3.64 -19.19 18.80
N SER A 180 2.80 -19.66 17.86
CA SER A 180 2.20 -21.00 17.88
C SER A 180 2.97 -22.04 17.06
N ARG A 181 4.02 -21.63 16.32
CA ARG A 181 4.85 -22.49 15.45
C ARG A 181 6.30 -22.64 15.93
N LEU A 182 6.66 -22.03 17.05
CA LEU A 182 7.97 -22.10 17.73
C LEU A 182 7.86 -22.93 19.01
#